data_AF-A0A0G0WZC6-F1
#
_entry.id   AF-A0A0G0WZC6-F1
#
_cell.length_a   1.000
_cell.length_b   1.000
_cell.length_c   1.000
_cell.angle_alpha   90.00
_cell.angle_beta   90.00
_cell.angle_gamma   90.00
#
_symmetry.space_group_name_H-M   'P 1'
#
loop_
_entity.id
_entity.type
_entity.pdbx_description
1 polymer ?
#
loop_
_entity_poly.entity_id
_entity_poly.type
_entity_poly.pdbx_seq_one_letter_code
_entity_poly.pdbx_strand_id
1 'polypeptide(L)'
;MPTLITENGQPVSIQVWGFKSFVNVIPAGMDEIARYNPAKDGGELITTARTAEEVIALRKKYRSHALNPRKGRFLDFLYRAPSGKMYGHVEPETGRLLLNNPDEEPA
;
A
#
# COMPACT_ATOMS: atom_id res chain seq x y z
N MET A 1 -0.70 21.96 5.09
CA MET A 1 -1.66 21.59 4.02
C MET A 1 -1.52 20.09 3.80
N PRO A 2 -2.60 19.33 3.56
CA PRO A 2 -2.49 17.89 3.34
C PRO A 2 -1.76 17.58 2.03
N THR A 3 -0.86 16.60 2.06
CA THR A 3 -0.10 16.17 0.88
C THR A 3 -0.96 15.28 0.01
N LEU A 4 -1.34 15.78 -1.17
CA LEU A 4 -2.15 15.02 -2.12
C LEU A 4 -1.37 13.86 -2.73
N ILE A 5 -2.02 12.71 -2.86
CA ILE A 5 -1.43 11.56 -3.53
C ILE A 5 -1.38 11.84 -5.03
N THR A 6 -0.25 11.56 -5.68
CA THR A 6 -0.06 11.82 -7.10
C THR A 6 0.39 10.59 -7.88
N GLU A 7 -0.20 10.44 -9.07
CA GLU A 7 0.21 9.49 -10.10
C GLU A 7 0.61 10.28 -11.35
N ASN A 8 1.85 10.11 -11.83
CA ASN A 8 2.39 10.88 -12.96
C ASN A 8 2.22 12.41 -12.82
N GLY A 9 2.32 12.93 -11.58
CA GLY A 9 2.16 14.35 -11.27
C GLY A 9 0.71 14.83 -11.16
N GLN A 10 -0.29 13.95 -11.34
CA GLN A 10 -1.70 14.30 -11.18
C GLN A 10 -2.25 13.81 -9.84
N PRO A 11 -3.02 14.64 -9.12
CA PRO A 11 -3.69 14.22 -7.89
C PRO A 11 -4.69 13.09 -8.15
N VAL A 12 -4.61 12.01 -7.37
CA VAL A 12 -5.47 10.83 -7.50
C VAL A 12 -6.01 10.36 -6.16
N SER A 13 -7.10 9.59 -6.21
CA SER A 13 -7.57 8.78 -5.09
C SER A 13 -7.18 7.32 -5.34
N ILE A 14 -6.54 6.68 -4.36
CA ILE A 14 -6.06 5.30 -4.46
C ILE A 14 -6.89 4.39 -3.58
N GLN A 15 -7.07 3.14 -4.01
CA GLN A 15 -7.61 2.09 -3.17
C GLN A 15 -6.50 1.51 -2.30
N VAL A 16 -6.75 1.40 -1.00
CA VAL A 16 -5.81 0.85 -0.02
C VAL A 16 -6.23 -0.59 0.28
N TRP A 17 -5.37 -1.54 -0.06
CA TRP A 17 -5.58 -2.96 0.12
C TRP A 17 -4.65 -3.49 1.22
N GLY A 18 -5.18 -4.30 2.15
CA GLY A 18 -4.41 -4.91 3.23
C GLY A 18 -4.24 -6.42 3.05
N PHE A 19 -3.08 -6.96 3.48
CA PHE A 19 -2.76 -8.40 3.39
C PHE A 19 -2.36 -8.99 4.73
N LYS A 20 -2.99 -10.11 5.13
CA LYS A 20 -2.72 -10.78 6.41
C LYS A 20 -1.36 -11.50 6.43
N SER A 21 -0.82 -11.87 5.26
CA SER A 21 0.52 -12.44 5.11
C SER A 21 1.05 -12.12 3.72
N PHE A 22 2.11 -11.30 3.63
CA PHE A 22 2.74 -10.91 2.36
C PHE A 22 3.66 -12.01 1.82
N VAL A 23 4.20 -12.85 2.71
CA VAL A 23 5.22 -13.89 2.43
C VAL A 23 4.73 -14.97 1.46
N ASN A 24 3.41 -15.19 1.34
CA ASN A 24 2.84 -16.20 0.43
C ASN A 24 2.32 -15.61 -0.90
N VAL A 25 2.44 -14.30 -1.10
CA VAL A 25 1.57 -13.58 -2.03
C VAL A 25 2.34 -12.84 -3.13
N ILE A 26 3.59 -12.42 -2.86
CA ILE A 26 4.45 -11.82 -3.87
C ILE A 26 5.68 -12.73 -4.05
N PRO A 27 5.79 -13.51 -5.14
CA PRO A 27 6.93 -14.37 -5.39
C PRO A 27 8.19 -13.52 -5.62
N ALA A 28 9.01 -13.33 -4.58
CA ALA A 28 10.42 -12.88 -4.59
C ALA A 28 10.87 -11.76 -5.57
N GLY A 29 9.97 -11.00 -6.19
CA GLY A 29 10.28 -10.11 -7.30
C GLY A 29 9.25 -8.98 -7.43
N MET A 30 9.72 -7.75 -7.21
CA MET A 30 8.93 -6.52 -7.20
C MET A 30 8.28 -6.18 -8.56
N ASP A 31 8.81 -6.72 -9.67
CA ASP A 31 8.23 -6.57 -11.01
C ASP A 31 6.84 -7.20 -11.15
N GLU A 32 6.44 -8.08 -10.22
CA GLU A 32 5.12 -8.72 -10.25
C GLU A 32 4.04 -7.90 -9.53
N ILE A 33 4.39 -6.89 -8.72
CA ILE A 33 3.39 -6.03 -8.03
C ILE A 33 2.45 -5.41 -9.06
N ALA A 34 2.98 -4.93 -10.19
CA ALA A 34 2.17 -4.32 -11.25
C ALA A 34 1.18 -5.29 -11.91
N ARG A 35 1.41 -6.61 -11.82
CA ARG A 35 0.55 -7.67 -12.37
C ARG A 35 -0.41 -8.27 -11.34
N TYR A 36 -0.24 -7.89 -10.09
CA TYR A 36 -0.93 -8.45 -8.94
C TYR A 36 -2.39 -7.98 -8.87
N ASN A 37 -3.31 -8.87 -8.47
CA ASN A 37 -4.73 -8.54 -8.31
C ASN A 37 -5.19 -8.80 -6.87
N PRO A 38 -5.26 -7.76 -6.04
CA PRO A 38 -5.47 -7.92 -4.61
C PRO A 38 -6.80 -8.60 -4.27
N ALA A 39 -7.84 -8.47 -5.12
CA ALA A 39 -9.11 -9.14 -4.91
C ALA A 39 -9.07 -10.66 -5.09
N LYS A 40 -8.14 -11.17 -5.91
CA LYS A 40 -7.98 -12.61 -6.19
C LYS A 40 -6.97 -13.27 -5.26
N ASP A 41 -5.99 -12.48 -4.83
CA ASP A 41 -4.77 -12.97 -4.20
C ASP A 41 -4.80 -12.81 -2.66
N GLY A 42 -6.00 -12.72 -2.07
CA GLY A 42 -6.22 -12.70 -0.63
C GLY A 42 -6.09 -11.33 0.05
N GLY A 43 -6.08 -10.26 -0.74
CA GLY A 43 -6.16 -8.88 -0.25
C GLY A 43 -7.58 -8.45 0.09
N GLU A 44 -7.69 -7.61 1.11
CA GLU A 44 -8.96 -6.99 1.50
C GLU A 44 -8.91 -5.49 1.23
N LEU A 45 -9.93 -4.96 0.54
CA LEU A 45 -10.07 -3.53 0.34
C LEU A 45 -10.41 -2.87 1.66
N ILE A 46 -9.53 -2.00 2.16
CA ILE A 46 -9.70 -1.31 3.43
C ILE A 46 -10.50 -0.02 3.25
N THR A 47 -10.07 0.82 2.30
CA THR A 47 -10.67 2.13 2.02
C THR A 47 -10.10 2.72 0.72
N THR A 48 -10.60 3.90 0.35
CA THR A 48 -9.95 4.81 -0.59
C THR A 48 -9.25 5.93 0.18
N ALA A 49 -8.09 6.40 -0.28
CA ALA A 49 -7.35 7.52 0.29
C ALA A 49 -6.94 8.50 -0.82
N ARG A 50 -6.91 9.80 -0.50
CA ARG A 50 -6.54 10.90 -1.40
C ARG A 50 -5.33 11.68 -0.90
N THR A 51 -4.98 11.56 0.38
CA THR A 51 -3.80 12.22 0.96
C THR A 51 -2.83 11.22 1.61
N ALA A 52 -1.55 11.58 1.65
CA ALA A 52 -0.52 10.75 2.26
C ALA A 52 -0.78 10.53 3.77
N GLU A 53 -1.33 11.53 4.45
CA GLU A 53 -1.68 11.46 5.87
C GLU A 53 -2.77 10.43 6.16
N GLU A 54 -3.78 10.30 5.28
CA GLU A 54 -4.80 9.26 5.40
C GLU A 54 -4.15 7.87 5.34
N VAL A 55 -3.23 7.66 4.40
CA VAL A 55 -2.48 6.41 4.26
C VAL A 55 -1.62 6.14 5.50
N ILE A 56 -0.91 7.15 6.02
CA ILE A 56 -0.07 7.02 7.22
C ILE A 56 -0.92 6.71 8.46
N ALA A 57 -2.06 7.39 8.63
CA ALA A 57 -2.98 7.14 9.73
C ALA A 57 -3.54 5.71 9.69
N LEU A 58 -3.91 5.23 8.49
CA LEU A 58 -4.31 3.84 8.27
C LEU A 58 -3.18 2.88 8.66
N ARG A 59 -1.98 3.05 8.09
CA ARG A 59 -0.83 2.20 8.42
C ARG A 59 -0.57 2.18 9.92
N LYS A 60 -0.61 3.31 10.63
CA LYS A 60 -0.45 3.37 12.09
C LYS A 60 -1.56 2.62 12.84
N LYS A 61 -2.82 2.82 12.44
CA LYS A 61 -3.99 2.14 13.02
C LYS A 61 -3.86 0.62 12.90
N TYR A 62 -3.43 0.12 11.75
CA TYR A 62 -3.33 -1.32 11.52
C TYR A 62 -1.99 -1.94 11.97
N ARG A 63 -0.88 -1.20 11.92
CA ARG A 63 0.45 -1.64 12.41
C ARG A 63 0.53 -1.70 13.93
N SER A 64 -0.06 -0.74 14.66
CA SER A 64 -0.19 -0.82 16.13
C SER A 64 -1.00 -2.03 16.59
N HIS A 65 -1.85 -2.53 15.71
CA HIS A 65 -2.63 -3.73 15.92
C HIS A 65 -1.88 -5.02 15.49
N ALA A 66 -0.91 -4.97 14.57
CA ALA A 66 -0.14 -6.14 14.14
C ALA A 66 0.74 -6.76 15.26
N LEU A 67 1.06 -6.01 16.32
CA LEU A 67 1.79 -6.50 17.50
C LEU A 67 0.99 -7.50 18.38
N ASN A 68 -0.26 -7.84 18.02
CA ASN A 68 -1.07 -8.81 18.75
C ASN A 68 -1.52 -9.98 17.83
N PRO A 69 -0.80 -11.12 17.84
CA PRO A 69 -0.94 -12.19 16.86
C PRO A 69 -2.28 -12.96 16.91
N ARG A 70 -3.08 -12.81 17.97
CA ARG A 70 -4.38 -13.49 18.11
C ARG A 70 -5.51 -12.91 17.26
N LYS A 71 -5.34 -11.72 16.66
CA LYS A 71 -6.45 -10.99 16.02
C LYS A 71 -6.44 -11.00 14.48
N GLY A 72 -5.57 -11.76 13.82
CA GLY A 72 -5.56 -11.93 12.35
C GLY A 72 -5.55 -10.60 11.59
N ARG A 73 -4.39 -9.96 11.46
CA ARG A 73 -4.31 -8.55 11.04
C ARG A 73 -3.37 -8.37 9.86
N PHE A 74 -3.67 -7.37 9.04
CA PHE A 74 -2.88 -7.02 7.87
C PHE A 74 -1.47 -6.60 8.29
N LEU A 75 -0.47 -7.30 7.75
CA LEU A 75 0.94 -7.01 7.96
C LEU A 75 1.42 -5.93 7.00
N ASP A 76 0.85 -5.92 5.79
CA ASP A 76 1.32 -5.09 4.69
C ASP A 76 0.16 -4.52 3.87
N PHE A 77 0.48 -3.48 3.10
CA PHE A 77 -0.46 -2.71 2.29
C PHE A 77 0.03 -2.60 0.85
N LEU A 78 -0.90 -2.68 -0.09
CA LEU A 78 -0.68 -2.27 -1.47
C LEU A 78 -1.71 -1.21 -1.85
N TYR A 79 -1.34 -0.38 -2.81
CA TYR A 79 -2.17 0.72 -3.26
C TYR A 79 -2.48 0.61 -4.74
N ARG A 80 -3.75 0.67 -5.09
CA ARG A 80 -4.19 0.65 -6.49
C ARG A 80 -4.59 2.04 -6.93
N ALA A 81 -3.94 2.56 -7.96
CA ALA A 81 -4.27 3.83 -8.57
C ALA A 81 -5.44 3.70 -9.57
N PRO A 82 -6.08 4.81 -9.97
CA PRO A 82 -7.14 4.80 -10.99
C PRO A 82 -6.69 4.27 -12.35
N SER A 83 -5.40 4.39 -12.69
CA SER A 83 -4.80 3.77 -13.88
C SER A 83 -4.88 2.23 -13.89
N GLY A 84 -5.20 1.63 -12.74
CA GLY A 84 -5.18 0.20 -12.52
C GLY A 84 -3.82 -0.34 -12.03
N LYS A 85 -2.76 0.49 -12.03
CA LYS A 85 -1.44 0.12 -11.51
C LYS A 85 -1.44 -0.05 -10.00
N MET A 86 -0.59 -0.97 -9.55
CA MET A 86 -0.35 -1.26 -8.14
C MET A 86 0.96 -0.61 -7.69
N TYR A 87 0.99 -0.18 -6.43
CA TYR A 87 2.11 0.51 -5.80
C TYR A 87 2.32 -0.04 -4.38
N GLY A 88 3.58 -0.17 -3.97
CA GLY A 88 3.94 -0.63 -2.62
C GLY A 88 4.04 0.50 -1.60
N HIS A 89 4.19 1.76 -2.05
CA HIS A 89 4.45 2.88 -1.15
C HIS A 89 3.82 4.20 -1.64
N VAL A 90 3.51 5.07 -0.68
CA VAL A 90 3.12 6.47 -0.89
C VAL A 90 4.10 7.35 -0.13
N GLU A 91 4.87 8.17 -0.85
CA GLU A 91 5.87 9.04 -0.25
C GLU A 91 5.20 10.09 0.64
N PRO A 92 5.52 10.17 1.95
CA PRO A 92 4.83 11.06 2.88
C PRO A 92 4.92 12.55 2.52
N GLU A 93 6.08 12.97 2.02
CA GLU A 93 6.40 14.38 1.81
C GLU A 93 5.80 14.92 0.50
N THR A 94 5.77 14.10 -0.54
CA THR A 94 5.34 14.51 -1.89
C THR A 94 4.01 13.89 -2.33
N GLY A 95 3.55 12.86 -1.64
CA GLY A 95 2.38 12.06 -2.01
C GLY A 95 2.62 11.18 -3.24
N ARG A 96 3.85 11.09 -3.73
CA ARG A 96 4.17 10.30 -4.92
C ARG A 96 3.97 8.81 -4.67
N LEU A 97 3.30 8.15 -5.60
CA LEU A 97 3.19 6.70 -5.61
C LEU A 97 4.50 6.05 -6.09
N LEU A 98 5.03 5.14 -5.28
CA LEU A 98 6.26 4.40 -5.56
C LEU A 98 5.98 2.90 -5.60
N LEU A 99 6.63 2.22 -6.54
CA LEU A 99 6.57 0.76 -6.63
C LEU A 99 7.28 0.13 -5.41
N ASN A 100 8.36 0.77 -4.95
CA ASN A 100 9.19 0.31 -3.84
C ASN A 100 9.12 1.26 -2.64
N ASN A 101 9.41 0.72 -1.46
CA ASN A 101 9.67 1.45 -0.24
C ASN A 101 11.15 1.90 -0.28
N PRO A 102 11.47 3.21 -0.35
CA PRO A 102 12.85 3.67 -0.55
C PRO A 102 13.81 3.33 0.62
N ASP A 103 13.28 2.94 1.78
CA ASP A 103 14.05 2.47 2.95
C ASP A 103 14.43 0.97 2.89
N GLU A 104 13.97 0.21 1.90
CA GLU A 104 14.46 -1.15 1.62
C GLU A 104 15.52 -1.06 0.52
N GLU A 105 16.77 -0.78 0.90
CA GLU A 105 17.92 -1.11 0.04
C GLU A 105 17.86 -2.61 -0.30
N PRO A 106 18.16 -3.02 -1.55
CA PRO A 106 18.42 -4.42 -1.83
C PRO A 106 19.64 -4.85 -1.01
N ALA A 107 19.43 -5.76 -0.06
CA ALA A 107 20.50 -6.45 0.65
C ALA A 107 21.35 -7.30 -0.32
#